data_AF-A0A1N6Y2J8-F1
#
_entry.id   AF-A0A1N6Y2J8-F1
#
_cell.length_a   1.000
_cell.length_b   1.000
_cell.length_c   1.000
_cell.angle_alpha   90.00
_cell.angle_beta   90.00
_cell.angle_gamma   90.00
#
_symmetry.space_group_name_H-M   'P 1'
#
loop_
_entity.id
_entity.type
_entity.pdbx_description
1 polymer ?
#
loop_
_entity_poly.entity_id
_entity_poly.type
_entity_poly.pdbx_seq_one_letter_code
_entity_poly.pdbx_strand_id
1 'polypeptide(L)'
;MRYGDNSEFNSANDQLKDEWIEYDSNKVCEFLNTVSPQNNKRIFIAKSLGTKHLYYQLKNNFINKEDVLIFQTPIIPFVVLQDLLIEKGNNSLIIYGTKDPVLDDKEFNRINSTNKTQVYEVPNAGHVFEDENELAKSIDNIKNVMLETEKFLSKVM
;
A
#
# COMPACT_ATOMS: atom_id res chain seq x y z
N MET A 1 -3.01 16.48 13.20
CA MET A 1 -1.68 16.95 12.78
C MET A 1 -1.12 15.93 11.80
N ARG A 2 -0.47 16.33 10.70
CA ARG A 2 0.16 15.36 9.77
C ARG A 2 1.52 14.95 10.33
N TYR A 3 1.96 13.71 10.08
CA TYR A 3 3.28 13.25 10.54
C TYR A 3 4.43 14.14 10.04
N GLY A 4 4.39 14.55 8.76
CA GLY A 4 5.42 15.43 8.20
C GLY A 4 5.52 16.80 8.86
N ASP A 5 4.47 17.25 9.55
CA ASP A 5 4.43 18.54 10.25
C ASP A 5 4.80 18.39 11.75
N ASN A 6 5.01 17.16 12.23
CA ASN A 6 5.33 16.87 13.62
C ASN A 6 6.85 16.75 13.80
N SER A 7 7.45 17.71 14.49
CA SER A 7 8.90 17.74 14.74
C SER A 7 9.40 16.54 15.54
N GLU A 8 8.62 16.07 16.52
CA GLU A 8 8.97 14.90 17.31
C GLU A 8 8.99 13.66 16.43
N PHE A 9 7.96 13.49 15.57
CA PHE A 9 7.90 12.40 14.59
C PHE A 9 9.10 12.46 13.65
N ASN A 10 9.42 13.62 13.09
CA ASN A 10 10.52 13.75 12.14
C ASN A 10 11.89 13.44 12.78
N SER A 11 12.08 13.81 14.04
CA SER A 11 13.31 13.55 14.81
C SER A 11 13.45 12.11 15.33
N ALA A 12 12.35 11.34 15.35
CA ALA A 12 12.37 9.97 15.82
C ALA A 12 13.13 9.04 14.87
N ASN A 13 13.71 7.98 15.42
CA ASN A 13 14.26 6.89 14.62
C ASN A 13 13.13 6.06 13.96
N ASP A 14 13.50 5.22 12.99
CA ASP A 14 12.51 4.48 12.20
C ASP A 14 11.67 3.52 13.05
N GLN A 15 12.26 2.89 14.07
CA GLN A 15 11.53 2.01 14.99
C GLN A 15 10.42 2.77 15.73
N LEU A 16 10.73 3.94 16.30
CA LEU A 16 9.77 4.72 17.07
C LEU A 16 8.68 5.32 16.16
N LYS A 17 9.04 5.72 14.93
CA LYS A 17 8.07 6.11 13.90
C LYS A 17 7.10 4.97 13.60
N ASP A 18 7.61 3.75 13.44
CA ASP A 18 6.80 2.56 13.20
C ASP A 18 5.87 2.24 14.37
N GLU A 19 6.36 2.34 15.62
CA GLU A 19 5.53 2.17 16.82
C GLU A 19 4.38 3.18 16.88
N TRP A 20 4.63 4.44 16.53
CA TRP A 20 3.60 5.49 16.53
C TRP A 20 2.57 5.28 15.40
N ILE A 21 3.03 4.92 14.20
CA ILE A 21 2.14 4.61 13.08
C ILE A 21 1.27 3.39 13.40
N GLU A 22 1.84 2.34 14.01
CA GLU A 22 1.10 1.15 14.44
C GLU A 22 0.05 1.50 15.50
N TYR A 23 0.42 2.30 16.50
CA TYR A 23 -0.51 2.78 17.53
C TYR A 23 -1.69 3.53 16.91
N ASP A 24 -1.42 4.53 16.05
CA ASP A 24 -2.46 5.32 15.41
C ASP A 24 -3.33 4.46 14.47
N SER A 25 -2.71 3.51 13.76
CA SER A 25 -3.43 2.54 12.93
C SER A 25 -4.43 1.72 13.76
N ASN A 26 -4.01 1.24 14.93
CA ASN A 26 -4.88 0.48 15.83
C ASN A 26 -6.03 1.34 16.36
N LYS A 27 -5.80 2.62 16.67
CA LYS A 27 -6.87 3.55 17.06
C LYS A 27 -7.88 3.81 15.94
N VAL A 28 -7.43 3.89 14.70
CA VAL A 28 -8.32 3.95 13.54
C VAL A 28 -9.16 2.67 13.43
N CYS A 29 -8.56 1.49 13.59
CA CYS A 29 -9.28 0.21 13.57
C CYS A 29 -10.35 0.12 14.68
N GLU A 30 -9.99 0.50 15.91
CA GLU A 30 -10.92 0.55 17.05
C GLU A 30 -12.12 1.43 16.71
N PHE A 31 -11.89 2.63 16.18
CA PHE A 31 -12.97 3.52 15.76
C PHE A 31 -13.81 2.94 14.62
N LEU A 32 -13.19 2.39 13.58
CA LEU A 32 -13.91 1.82 12.44
C LEU A 32 -14.81 0.65 12.84
N ASN A 33 -14.40 -0.18 13.81
CA ASN A 33 -15.26 -1.23 14.35
C ASN A 33 -16.55 -0.69 15.00
N THR A 34 -16.57 0.58 15.45
CA THR A 34 -17.77 1.21 16.03
C THR A 34 -18.72 1.78 14.98
N VAL A 35 -18.21 2.21 13.83
CA VAL A 35 -19.01 2.93 12.80
C VAL A 35 -19.27 2.11 11.54
N SER A 36 -18.49 1.06 11.30
CA SER A 36 -18.61 0.20 10.12
C SER A 36 -18.34 -1.25 10.52
N PRO A 37 -19.37 -1.96 11.03
CA PRO A 37 -19.25 -3.36 11.37
C PRO A 37 -18.80 -4.18 10.15
N GLN A 38 -17.94 -5.16 10.36
CA GLN A 38 -17.19 -5.90 9.33
C GLN A 38 -18.03 -6.82 8.41
N ASN A 39 -19.32 -6.54 8.24
CA ASN A 39 -20.28 -7.44 7.59
C ASN A 39 -20.25 -7.34 6.06
N ASN A 40 -19.55 -6.35 5.50
CA ASN A 40 -19.42 -6.17 4.07
C ASN A 40 -17.95 -6.26 3.65
N LYS A 41 -17.74 -6.76 2.43
CA LYS A 41 -16.45 -6.70 1.74
C LYS A 41 -16.01 -5.24 1.59
N ARG A 42 -14.78 -4.94 2.01
CA ARG A 42 -14.19 -3.59 1.94
C ARG A 42 -13.06 -3.54 0.93
N ILE A 43 -12.80 -2.33 0.45
CA ILE A 43 -11.64 -2.02 -0.40
C ILE A 43 -10.77 -1.05 0.39
N PHE A 44 -9.51 -1.43 0.59
CA PHE A 44 -8.50 -0.58 1.21
C PHE A 44 -7.52 -0.11 0.15
N ILE A 45 -7.30 1.19 0.07
CA ILE A 45 -6.34 1.81 -0.84
C ILE A 45 -5.41 2.67 0.00
N ALA A 46 -4.11 2.44 -0.15
CA ALA A 46 -3.09 3.15 0.59
C ALA A 46 -1.95 3.57 -0.32
N LYS A 47 -1.39 4.76 -0.06
CA LYS A 47 -0.26 5.31 -0.80
C LYS A 47 0.88 5.73 0.13
N SER A 48 2.12 5.45 -0.26
CA SER A 48 3.32 5.91 0.46
C SER A 48 3.23 5.58 1.96
N LEU A 49 3.36 6.55 2.86
CA LEU A 49 3.21 6.35 4.31
C LEU A 49 1.91 5.64 4.72
N GLY A 50 0.81 5.87 4.00
CA GLY A 50 -0.45 5.17 4.22
C GLY A 50 -0.33 3.65 4.11
N THR A 51 0.62 3.14 3.33
CA THR A 51 0.81 1.69 3.19
C THR A 51 1.26 1.05 4.48
N LYS A 52 2.02 1.77 5.34
CA LYS A 52 2.39 1.27 6.67
C LYS A 52 1.15 1.08 7.55
N HIS A 53 0.22 2.02 7.56
CA HIS A 53 -1.06 1.83 8.24
C HIS A 53 -1.77 0.59 7.71
N LEU A 54 -1.94 0.48 6.39
CA LEU A 54 -2.62 -0.67 5.80
C LEU A 54 -1.95 -2.01 6.17
N TYR A 55 -0.62 -2.05 6.20
CA TYR A 55 0.14 -3.19 6.67
C TYR A 55 -0.15 -3.54 8.13
N TYR A 56 -0.16 -2.57 9.05
CA TYR A 56 -0.49 -2.85 10.45
C TYR A 56 -1.94 -3.29 10.62
N GLN A 57 -2.88 -2.72 9.86
CA GLN A 57 -4.28 -3.17 9.84
C GLN A 57 -4.40 -4.64 9.40
N LEU A 58 -3.62 -5.03 8.38
CA LEU A 58 -3.57 -6.40 7.89
C LEU A 58 -2.89 -7.34 8.90
N LYS A 59 -1.72 -6.95 9.42
CA LYS A 59 -0.93 -7.69 10.40
C LYS A 59 -1.72 -7.96 11.69
N ASN A 60 -2.49 -6.97 12.15
CA ASN A 60 -3.27 -7.03 13.38
C ASN A 60 -4.68 -7.62 13.17
N ASN A 61 -4.92 -8.28 12.04
CA ASN A 61 -6.15 -9.00 11.71
C ASN A 61 -7.44 -8.15 11.73
N PHE A 62 -7.33 -6.83 11.50
CA PHE A 62 -8.51 -5.99 11.29
C PHE A 62 -9.14 -6.20 9.91
N ILE A 63 -8.30 -6.58 8.94
CA ILE A 63 -8.69 -6.81 7.55
C ILE A 63 -9.04 -8.28 7.38
N ASN A 64 -10.21 -8.53 6.80
CA ASN A 64 -10.71 -9.87 6.55
C ASN A 64 -10.18 -10.41 5.22
N LYS A 65 -10.14 -11.73 5.07
CA LYS A 65 -9.65 -12.40 3.86
C LYS A 65 -10.36 -11.99 2.57
N GLU A 66 -11.65 -11.65 2.67
CA GLU A 66 -12.47 -11.22 1.52
C GLU A 66 -12.25 -9.76 1.13
N ASP A 67 -11.62 -8.95 2.01
CA ASP A 67 -11.30 -7.56 1.72
C ASP A 67 -10.22 -7.47 0.63
N VAL A 68 -10.30 -6.39 -0.15
CA VAL A 68 -9.42 -6.13 -1.29
C VAL A 68 -8.41 -5.04 -0.93
N LEU A 69 -7.14 -5.25 -1.25
CA LEU A 69 -6.04 -4.40 -0.82
C LEU A 69 -5.30 -3.78 -2.00
N ILE A 70 -5.11 -2.47 -1.99
CA ILE A 70 -4.37 -1.75 -3.03
C ILE A 70 -3.27 -0.93 -2.39
N PHE A 71 -2.03 -1.26 -2.75
CA PHE A 71 -0.82 -0.59 -2.28
C PHE A 71 -0.21 0.22 -3.42
N GLN A 72 -0.05 1.52 -3.23
CA GLN A 72 0.58 2.43 -4.18
C GLN A 72 1.89 2.95 -3.58
N THR A 73 3.00 2.68 -4.27
CA THR A 73 4.36 3.02 -3.83
C THR A 73 4.63 2.67 -2.36
N PRO A 74 4.53 1.37 -2.01
CA PRO A 74 4.66 0.93 -0.63
C PRO A 74 6.05 1.25 -0.07
N ILE A 75 6.08 1.74 1.17
CA ILE A 75 7.33 2.05 1.89
C ILE A 75 7.70 0.97 2.91
N ILE A 76 7.14 -0.22 2.75
CA ILE A 76 7.42 -1.41 3.55
C ILE A 76 8.33 -2.30 2.71
N PRO A 77 9.34 -2.96 3.30
CA PRO A 77 10.16 -3.93 2.58
C PRO A 77 9.27 -4.91 1.81
N PHE A 78 9.48 -5.02 0.51
CA PHE A 78 8.56 -5.71 -0.38
C PHE A 78 8.38 -7.18 0.01
N VAL A 79 9.47 -7.84 0.40
CA VAL A 79 9.47 -9.22 0.91
C VAL A 79 8.56 -9.42 2.13
N VAL A 80 8.53 -8.45 3.05
CA VAL A 80 7.68 -8.49 4.25
C VAL A 80 6.22 -8.34 3.87
N LEU A 81 5.92 -7.41 2.95
CA LEU A 81 4.56 -7.24 2.43
C LEU A 81 4.08 -8.48 1.68
N GLN A 82 4.95 -9.08 0.86
CA GLN A 82 4.68 -10.32 0.13
C GLN A 82 4.31 -11.46 1.06
N ASP A 83 5.16 -11.75 2.04
CA ASP A 83 4.96 -12.86 2.96
C ASP A 83 3.62 -12.71 3.70
N LEU A 84 3.29 -11.49 4.12
CA LEU A 84 2.01 -11.20 4.76
C LEU A 84 0.82 -11.38 3.81
N LEU A 85 0.91 -10.92 2.56
CA LEU A 85 -0.18 -11.09 1.58
C LEU A 85 -0.40 -12.55 1.22
N ILE A 86 0.67 -13.34 1.10
CA ILE A 86 0.60 -14.80 0.88
C ILE A 86 -0.08 -15.48 2.08
N GLU A 87 0.32 -15.14 3.31
CA GLU A 87 -0.27 -15.67 4.54
C GLU A 87 -1.77 -15.36 4.62
N LYS A 88 -2.16 -14.10 4.39
CA LYS A 88 -3.55 -13.66 4.56
C LYS A 88 -4.46 -14.07 3.39
N GLY A 89 -3.90 -14.23 2.19
CA GLY A 89 -4.61 -14.73 1.02
C GLY A 89 -5.68 -13.78 0.46
N ASN A 90 -5.51 -12.48 0.70
CA ASN A 90 -6.34 -11.40 0.17
C ASN A 90 -6.13 -11.19 -1.33
N ASN A 91 -7.18 -10.74 -2.02
CA ASN A 91 -7.00 -10.15 -3.34
C ASN A 91 -6.28 -8.82 -3.19
N SER A 92 -5.14 -8.67 -3.86
CA SER A 92 -4.30 -7.49 -3.71
C SER A 92 -3.71 -6.99 -5.02
N LEU A 93 -3.53 -5.69 -5.10
CA LEU A 93 -2.81 -5.01 -6.17
C LEU A 93 -1.69 -4.17 -5.56
N ILE A 94 -0.48 -4.36 -6.06
CA ILE A 94 0.65 -3.51 -5.70
C ILE A 94 1.10 -2.74 -6.92
N ILE A 95 1.22 -1.42 -6.79
CA ILE A 95 1.58 -0.50 -7.87
C ILE A 95 2.80 0.30 -7.44
N TYR A 96 3.83 0.38 -8.27
CA TYR A 96 5.00 1.22 -8.00
C TYR A 96 5.67 1.75 -9.26
N GLY A 97 6.44 2.82 -9.11
CA GLY A 97 7.30 3.35 -10.16
C GLY A 97 8.64 2.62 -10.20
N THR A 98 9.14 2.27 -11.39
CA THR A 98 10.41 1.52 -11.52
C THR A 98 11.66 2.33 -11.16
N LYS A 99 11.51 3.64 -10.94
CA LYS A 99 12.57 4.55 -10.45
C LYS A 99 12.31 5.04 -9.03
N ASP A 100 11.34 4.47 -8.32
CA ASP A 100 11.07 4.84 -6.93
C ASP A 100 12.29 4.49 -6.06
N PRO A 101 12.98 5.48 -5.46
CA PRO A 101 14.18 5.23 -4.66
C PRO A 101 13.88 4.55 -3.33
N VAL A 102 12.61 4.49 -2.91
CA VAL A 102 12.19 3.83 -1.66
C VAL A 102 12.12 2.30 -1.82
N LEU A 103 12.11 1.81 -3.07
CA LEU A 103 12.14 0.37 -3.33
C LEU A 103 13.57 -0.15 -3.27
N ASP A 104 13.90 -0.72 -2.12
CA ASP A 104 15.14 -1.47 -1.91
C ASP A 104 14.96 -2.90 -2.47
N ASP A 105 15.75 -3.19 -3.50
CA ASP A 105 15.92 -4.48 -4.19
C ASP A 105 14.74 -5.14 -4.94
N LYS A 106 15.09 -5.54 -6.16
CA LYS A 106 14.25 -6.02 -7.28
C LYS A 106 13.74 -7.45 -7.11
N GLU A 107 13.39 -7.90 -5.90
CA GLU A 107 12.89 -9.26 -5.67
C GLU A 107 11.38 -9.38 -5.90
N PHE A 108 10.96 -9.08 -7.13
CA PHE A 108 9.56 -9.21 -7.58
C PHE A 108 9.14 -10.65 -7.88
N ASN A 109 10.08 -11.61 -7.82
CA ASN A 109 9.88 -12.96 -8.34
C ASN A 109 8.92 -13.84 -7.51
N ARG A 110 8.68 -13.55 -6.23
CA ARG A 110 7.91 -14.45 -5.35
C ARG A 110 6.38 -14.28 -5.48
N ILE A 111 5.86 -13.09 -5.83
CA ILE A 111 4.41 -12.85 -5.97
C ILE A 111 3.79 -13.65 -7.13
N ASN A 112 4.59 -13.96 -8.16
CA ASN A 112 4.12 -14.78 -9.28
C ASN A 112 3.65 -16.19 -8.86
N SER A 113 3.85 -16.59 -7.60
CA SER A 113 3.37 -17.85 -7.04
C SER A 113 1.93 -17.81 -6.48
N THR A 114 1.30 -16.63 -6.30
CA THR A 114 -0.08 -16.55 -5.80
C THR A 114 -1.04 -15.92 -6.81
N ASN A 115 -2.10 -16.66 -7.18
CA ASN A 115 -3.11 -16.22 -8.15
C ASN A 115 -3.97 -15.00 -7.71
N LYS A 116 -3.72 -14.43 -6.52
CA LYS A 116 -4.56 -13.38 -5.91
C LYS A 116 -3.87 -12.01 -5.78
N THR A 117 -2.55 -11.95 -5.95
CA THR A 117 -1.81 -10.69 -5.87
C THR A 117 -1.33 -10.30 -7.27
N GLN A 118 -1.76 -9.14 -7.75
CA GLN A 118 -1.28 -8.54 -8.99
C GLN A 118 -0.23 -7.48 -8.67
N VAL A 119 0.82 -7.40 -9.48
CA VAL A 119 1.82 -6.33 -9.44
C VAL A 119 1.72 -5.53 -10.74
N TYR A 120 1.73 -4.20 -10.62
CA TYR A 120 1.77 -3.29 -11.75
C TYR A 120 2.95 -2.32 -11.59
N GLU A 121 3.89 -2.42 -12.53
CA GLU A 121 5.02 -1.52 -12.63
C GLU A 121 4.67 -0.34 -13.53
N VAL A 122 4.94 0.88 -13.07
CA VAL A 122 4.85 2.10 -13.86
C VAL A 122 6.26 2.42 -14.38
N PRO A 123 6.55 2.18 -15.67
CA PRO A 123 7.91 2.30 -16.20
C PRO A 123 8.41 3.74 -16.12
N ASN A 124 9.67 3.90 -15.73
CA ASN A 124 10.36 5.18 -15.61
C ASN A 124 9.75 6.19 -14.62
N ALA A 125 8.79 5.77 -13.80
CA ALA A 125 8.13 6.64 -12.84
C ALA A 125 8.78 6.59 -11.45
N GLY A 126 8.72 7.71 -10.73
CA GLY A 126 9.17 7.85 -9.35
C GLY A 126 8.10 7.51 -8.31
N HIS A 127 8.30 8.00 -7.08
CA HIS A 127 7.49 7.65 -5.89
C HIS A 127 6.07 8.24 -5.91
N VAL A 128 5.85 9.33 -6.62
CA VAL A 128 4.53 9.92 -6.85
C VAL A 128 4.02 9.67 -8.28
N PHE A 129 4.64 8.71 -8.98
CA PHE A 129 4.39 8.33 -10.38
C PHE A 129 4.79 9.40 -11.40
N GLU A 130 5.66 10.32 -11.00
CA GLU A 130 6.26 11.35 -11.83
C GLU A 130 7.29 10.79 -12.81
N ASP A 131 7.31 11.33 -14.02
CA ASP A 131 8.47 11.30 -14.90
C ASP A 131 9.31 12.57 -14.63
N GLU A 132 10.61 12.39 -14.43
CA GLU A 132 11.53 13.50 -14.10
C GLU A 132 11.68 14.53 -15.21
N ASN A 133 11.41 14.14 -16.47
CA ASN A 133 11.70 14.97 -17.64
C ASN A 133 10.43 15.48 -18.33
N GLU A 134 9.30 14.79 -18.18
CA GLU A 134 8.10 15.04 -18.99
C GLU A 134 6.81 15.06 -18.15
N LEU A 135 6.30 16.25 -17.84
CA LEU A 135 5.05 16.43 -17.08
C LEU A 135 3.86 15.68 -17.70
N ALA A 136 3.74 15.66 -19.04
CA ALA A 136 2.68 14.94 -19.73
C ALA A 136 2.74 13.44 -19.42
N LYS A 137 3.93 12.85 -19.34
CA LYS A 137 4.11 11.45 -18.94
C LYS A 137 3.73 11.22 -17.49
N SER A 138 4.00 12.16 -16.57
CA SER A 138 3.51 12.06 -15.18
C SER A 138 1.98 11.99 -15.11
N ILE A 139 1.27 12.76 -15.95
CA ILE A 139 -0.19 12.72 -16.04
C ILE A 139 -0.65 11.36 -16.60
N ASP A 140 -0.01 10.87 -17.66
CA ASP A 140 -0.31 9.57 -18.26
C ASP A 140 -0.04 8.42 -17.28
N ASN A 141 1.03 8.49 -16.50
CA ASN A 141 1.36 7.52 -15.46
C ASN A 141 0.25 7.44 -14.41
N ILE A 142 -0.21 8.58 -13.88
CA ILE A 142 -1.30 8.62 -12.90
C ILE A 142 -2.59 8.04 -13.51
N LYS A 143 -2.91 8.41 -14.76
CA LYS A 143 -4.05 7.86 -15.48
C LYS A 143 -3.96 6.33 -15.60
N ASN A 144 -2.79 5.80 -15.94
CA ASN A 144 -2.58 4.35 -16.06
C ASN A 144 -2.73 3.64 -14.71
N VAL A 145 -2.25 4.24 -13.62
CA VAL A 145 -2.46 3.73 -12.25
C VAL A 145 -3.96 3.62 -11.92
N MET A 146 -4.76 4.62 -12.31
CA MET A 146 -6.22 4.58 -12.14
C MET A 146 -6.85 3.47 -12.97
N LEU A 147 -6.49 3.35 -14.25
CA LEU A 147 -7.03 2.33 -15.15
C LEU A 147 -6.69 0.91 -14.69
N GLU A 148 -5.46 0.66 -14.23
CA GLU A 148 -5.09 -0.65 -13.70
C GLU A 148 -5.77 -0.97 -12.37
N THR A 149 -6.04 0.06 -11.55
CA THR A 149 -6.85 -0.08 -10.33
C THR A 149 -8.28 -0.50 -10.67
N GLU A 150 -8.94 0.19 -11.61
CA GLU A 150 -10.30 -0.14 -12.06
C GLU A 150 -10.37 -1.54 -12.67
N LYS A 151 -9.42 -1.86 -13.55
CA LYS A 151 -9.30 -3.18 -14.18
C LYS A 151 -9.11 -4.28 -13.16
N PHE A 152 -8.28 -4.09 -12.15
CA PHE A 152 -8.13 -5.05 -11.07
C PHE A 152 -9.44 -5.23 -10.29
N LEU A 153 -10.07 -4.12 -9.86
CA LEU A 153 -11.33 -4.16 -9.12
C LEU A 153 -12.42 -4.89 -9.90
N SER A 154 -12.54 -4.67 -11.21
CA SER A 154 -13.53 -5.36 -12.07
C SER A 154 -13.39 -6.89 -12.13
N LYS A 155 -12.23 -7.44 -11.76
CA LYS A 155 -11.99 -8.90 -11.73
C LYS A 155 -12.33 -9.52 -10.39
N VAL A 156 -12.18 -8.74 -9.32
CA VAL A 156 -12.21 -9.26 -7.93
C VAL A 156 -13.46 -8.83 -7.19
N MET A 157 -14.22 -7.84 -7.68
CA MET A 157 -15.51 -7.39 -7.15
C MET A 157 -16.66 -8.01 -7.92
#